data_AF-A0A8E2JNG7-F1
#
_entry.id   AF-A0A8E2JNG7-F1
#
_cell.length_a   1.000
_cell.length_b   1.000
_cell.length_c   1.000
_cell.angle_alpha   90.00
_cell.angle_beta   90.00
_cell.angle_gamma   90.00
#
_symmetry.space_group_name_H-M   'P 1'
#
loop_
_entity.id
_entity.type
_entity.pdbx_description
1 polymer ?
#
loop_
_entity_poly.entity_id
_entity_poly.type
_entity_poly.pdbx_seq_one_letter_code
_entity_poly.pdbx_strand_id
1 'polypeptide(L)' 'LPSFIIETCHEAAACASYSRRAKIKVDDFKFMLRRDPKKLGRVTDLLNLEKEFKAKRKAFDTDEGVLGKEGD' A
#
# COMPACT_ATOMS: atom_id res chain seq x y z
N LEU A 1 13.70 12.47 -12.35
CA LEU A 1 13.46 11.33 -11.43
C LEU A 1 13.24 11.81 -9.99
N PRO A 2 14.15 12.58 -9.36
CA PRO A 2 13.92 13.14 -8.03
C PRO A 2 12.74 14.12 -7.95
N SER A 3 12.57 14.98 -8.97
CA SER A 3 11.48 15.97 -9.06
C SER A 3 10.10 15.33 -8.97
N PHE A 4 9.87 14.27 -9.74
CA PHE A 4 8.59 13.54 -9.75
C PHE A 4 8.21 12.97 -8.37
N ILE A 5 9.18 12.40 -7.64
CA ILE A 5 8.94 11.85 -6.30
C ILE A 5 8.61 12.98 -5.33
N ILE A 6 9.36 14.08 -5.39
CA ILE A 6 9.14 15.25 -4.53
C ILE A 6 7.77 15.86 -4.78
N GLU A 7 7.41 16.13 -6.03
CA GLU A 7 6.10 16.66 -6.43
C GLU A 7 4.96 15.77 -5.95
N THR A 8 5.07 14.46 -6.18
CA THR A 8 4.08 13.46 -5.75
C THR A 8 3.91 13.46 -4.21
N CYS A 9 5.01 13.54 -3.46
CA CYS A 9 4.96 13.63 -2.00
C CYS A 9 4.33 14.92 -1.49
N HIS A 10 4.58 16.07 -2.14
CA HIS A 10 3.94 17.33 -1.79
C HIS A 10 2.43 17.31 -2.03
N GLU A 11 1.98 16.74 -3.15
CA GLU A 11 0.56 16.60 -3.44
C GLU A 11 -0.14 15.66 -2.44
N ALA A 12 0.47 14.52 -2.12
CA ALA A 12 -0.03 13.60 -1.10
C ALA A 12 -0.07 14.28 0.30
N ALA A 13 0.95 15.07 0.64
CA ALA A 13 0.96 15.84 1.88
C ALA A 13 -0.19 16.85 1.93
N ALA A 14 -0.48 17.55 0.82
CA ALA A 14 -1.62 18.47 0.73
C ALA A 14 -2.96 17.74 0.95
N CYS A 15 -3.11 16.52 0.42
CA CYS A 15 -4.29 15.67 0.66
C CYS A 15 -4.45 15.28 2.14
N ALA A 16 -3.33 14.95 2.81
CA ALA A 16 -3.32 14.65 4.24
C ALA A 16 -3.68 15.89 5.07
N SER A 17 -3.12 17.05 4.74
CA SER A 17 -3.41 18.32 5.41
C SER A 17 -4.86 18.76 5.25
N TYR A 18 -5.45 18.58 4.05
CA TYR A 18 -6.88 18.81 3.83
C TYR A 18 -7.76 17.97 4.77
N SER A 19 -7.30 16.76 5.08
CA SER A 19 -7.93 15.85 6.05
C SER A 19 -7.53 16.11 7.51
N ARG A 20 -6.83 17.23 7.81
CA ARG A 20 -6.26 17.58 9.13
C ARG A 20 -5.36 16.51 9.74
N ARG A 21 -4.63 15.77 8.91
CA ARG A 21 -3.66 14.76 9.36
C ARG A 21 -2.23 15.24 9.17
N ALA A 22 -1.41 15.05 10.20
CA ALA A 22 0.05 15.24 10.12
C ALA A 22 0.76 14.06 9.44
N LYS A 23 0.20 12.84 9.55
CA LYS A 23 0.75 11.63 8.93
C LYS A 23 0.12 11.37 7.57
N ILE A 24 0.97 11.18 6.56
CA ILE A 24 0.60 10.77 5.20
C ILE A 24 0.30 9.27 5.20
N LYS A 25 -0.74 8.87 4.46
CA LYS A 25 -1.17 7.48 4.25
C LYS A 25 -1.15 7.15 2.76
N VAL A 26 -1.20 5.85 2.43
CA VAL A 26 -1.35 5.37 1.05
C VAL A 26 -2.61 5.95 0.37
N ASP A 27 -3.68 6.18 1.14
CA ASP A 27 -4.91 6.79 0.63
C ASP A 27 -4.71 8.21 0.11
N ASP A 28 -3.73 8.96 0.63
CA ASP A 28 -3.42 10.30 0.14
C ASP A 28 -2.86 10.27 -1.28
N PHE A 29 -1.98 9.30 -1.56
CA PHE A 29 -1.46 9.05 -2.91
C PHE A 29 -2.57 8.60 -3.88
N LYS A 30 -3.48 7.74 -3.42
CA LYS A 30 -4.65 7.36 -4.24
C LYS A 30 -5.56 8.56 -4.51
N PHE A 31 -5.76 9.43 -3.52
CA PHE A 31 -6.63 10.60 -3.67
C PHE A 31 -6.04 11.67 -4.60
N MET A 32 -4.73 11.93 -4.56
CA MET A 32 -4.10 12.84 -5.53
C MET A 32 -4.23 12.28 -6.97
N LEU A 33 -4.11 10.96 -7.14
CA LEU A 33 -4.25 10.29 -8.44
C LEU A 33 -5.70 10.19 -8.95
N ARG A 34 -6.71 10.65 -8.20
CA ARG A 34 -8.14 10.49 -8.56
C ARG A 34 -8.55 11.06 -9.91
N ARG A 35 -7.77 12.00 -10.46
CA ARG A 35 -8.00 12.62 -11.77
C ARG A 35 -7.31 11.88 -12.93
N ASP A 36 -6.47 10.89 -12.63
CA ASP A 36 -5.85 10.01 -13.62
C ASP A 36 -6.27 8.55 -13.35
N PRO A 37 -7.40 8.11 -13.92
CA PRO A 37 -7.95 6.77 -13.65
C PRO A 37 -7.00 5.64 -14.07
N LYS A 38 -6.13 5.87 -15.07
CA LYS A 38 -5.15 4.87 -15.51
C LYS A 38 -4.07 4.67 -14.47
N LYS A 39 -3.50 5.76 -13.92
CA LYS A 39 -2.50 5.66 -12.85
C LYS A 39 -3.11 5.13 -11.56
N LEU A 40 -4.32 5.59 -11.20
CA LEU A 40 -5.02 5.11 -10.01
C LEU A 40 -5.32 3.60 -10.07
N GLY A 41 -5.79 3.10 -11.22
CA GLY A 41 -6.05 1.68 -11.43
C GLY A 41 -4.78 0.85 -11.22
N ARG A 42 -3.69 1.20 -11.91
CA ARG A 42 -2.39 0.51 -11.78
C ARG A 42 -1.88 0.46 -10.33
N VAL A 43 -1.93 1.58 -9.61
CA VAL A 43 -1.49 1.63 -8.20
C VAL A 43 -2.40 0.76 -7.32
N THR A 44 -3.71 0.76 -7.58
CA THR A 44 -4.67 -0.04 -6.83
C THR A 44 -4.43 -1.54 -7.05
N ASP A 45 -4.19 -1.96 -8.28
CA ASP A 45 -3.88 -3.36 -8.63
C ASP A 45 -2.59 -3.83 -7.95
N LEU A 46 -1.52 -3.01 -7.99
CA LEU A 46 -0.25 -3.31 -7.31
C LEU A 46 -0.42 -3.45 -5.79
N LEU A 47 -1.18 -2.56 -5.17
CA LEU A 47 -1.46 -2.62 -3.73
C LEU A 47 -2.30 -3.85 -3.35
N ASN A 48 -3.21 -4.28 -4.22
CA ASN A 48 -3.99 -5.50 -4.01
C ASN A 48 -3.11 -6.75 -4.13
N LEU A 49 -2.25 -6.79 -5.16
CA LEU A 49 -1.29 -7.87 -5.33
C LEU A 49 -0.32 -7.98 -4.14
N GLU A 50 0.15 -6.86 -3.59
CA GLU A 50 0.97 -6.85 -2.38
C GLU A 50 0.22 -7.46 -1.18
N LYS A 51 -1.07 -7.15 -1.00
CA LYS A 51 -1.89 -7.74 0.06
C LYS A 51 -2.05 -9.25 -0.13
N GLU A 52 -2.28 -9.71 -1.35
CA GLU A 52 -2.36 -11.13 -1.67
C GLU A 52 -1.04 -11.85 -1.36
N PHE A 53 0.11 -11.28 -1.74
CA PHE A 53 1.40 -11.85 -1.39
C PHE A 53 1.62 -11.93 0.12
N LYS A 54 1.26 -10.89 0.87
CA LYS A 54 1.36 -10.90 2.34
C LYS A 54 0.45 -11.96 2.95
N ALA A 55 -0.76 -12.14 2.43
CA ALA A 55 -1.68 -13.17 2.88
C ALA A 55 -1.13 -14.58 2.62
N LYS A 56 -0.59 -14.83 1.42
CA LYS A 56 0.03 -16.11 1.04
C LYS A 56 1.25 -16.44 1.91
N ARG A 57 2.12 -15.46 2.17
CA ARG A 57 3.28 -15.63 3.07
C ARG A 57 2.84 -15.99 4.49
N LYS A 58 1.84 -15.29 5.02
CA LYS A 58 1.31 -15.58 6.36
C LYS A 58 0.67 -16.97 6.45
N ALA A 59 -0.02 -17.42 5.42
CA ALA A 59 -0.60 -18.75 5.36
C ALA A 59 0.50 -19.83 5.44
N PHE A 60 1.61 -19.63 4.72
CA PHE A 60 2.77 -20.53 4.77
C PHE A 60 3.47 -20.54 6.13
N ASP A 61 3.72 -19.36 6.73
CA ASP A 61 4.36 -19.26 8.05
C ASP A 61 3.51 -19.90 9.17
N THR A 62 2.18 -19.93 9.00
CA THR A 62 1.28 -20.59 9.97
C THR A 62 1.30 -22.11 9.81
N ASP A 63 1.44 -22.62 8.59
CA ASP A 63 1.44 -24.05 8.28
C ASP A 63 2.70 -24.77 8.81
N GLU A 64 3.88 -24.15 8.66
CA GLU A 64 5.13 -24.68 9.24
C GLU A 64 5.09 -24.74 10.78
N GLY A 65 4.39 -23.80 11.43
CA GLY A 65 4.21 -23.78 12.88
C GLY A 65 3.21 -24.83 13.42
N VAL A 66 2.35 -25.38 12.56
CA VAL A 66 1.40 -26.45 12.91
C VAL A 66 2.05 -27.82 12.73
N LEU A 67 2.81 -28.04 11.64
CA LEU A 67 3.54 -29.29 11.40
C LEU A 67 4.60 -29.60 12.48
N GLY A 68 5.17 -28.57 13.12
CA GLY A 68 6.13 -28.74 14.22
C GLY A 68 5.52 -29.09 15.59
N LYS A 69 4.19 -29.18 15.72
CA LYS A 69 3.50 -29.47 17.01
C LYS A 69 2.80 -30.82 17.08
N GLU A 70 2.71 -31.55 15.99
CA GLU A 70 2.11 -32.90 15.96
C GLU A 70 3.18 -34.01 15.90
N GLY A 71 4.46 -33.66 16.05
CA GLY A 71 5.60 -34.56 15.94
C GLY A 71 6.44 -34.76 17.21
N ASP A 72 5.92 -34.45 18.40
CA ASP A 72 6.58 -34.70 19.70
C ASP A 72 5.60 -35.29 20.73
#